data_AF-A0A516WHY4-F1
#
_entry.id   AF-A0A516WHY4-F1
#
_cell.length_a   1.000
_cell.length_b   1.000
_cell.length_c   1.000
_cell.angle_alpha   90.00
_cell.angle_beta   90.00
_cell.angle_gamma   90.00
#
_symmetry.space_group_name_H-M   'P 1'
#
loop_
_entity.id
_entity.type
_entity.pdbx_description
1 polymer ?
#
loop_
_entity_poly.entity_id
_entity_poly.type
_entity_poly.pdbx_seq_one_letter_code
_entity_poly.pdbx_strand_id
1 'polypeptide(L)'
;MSDVNHRVRKQIMGYIVSQSISSVCELGVPERLADGACLLGDLAASVGADADALGRFLRVLVAEGLFAEVGAGRFALTEAGELLRASAPGSLRHLVGLMSNEAYLVWGHAAHSIRTGKESFSAAFGKPYFEWLSENPSAADEFARGQAGLVELRLLPLLDHDWSDVGTVVDVGGGTGALITRLLDRHAHLRGILFDLPHVVAEAPSTFDSAGIGERTTVVGGSFFDDVPGNGDVYVLSQILHDWDDASAGKILSSCRQAIPPGGRLMIVEQVLPESATTHPMALLDLHMLVLLGGRERTITEWRRLLTDHGFTLDSITQGPRSSVIEAVPV
;
A
#
# COMPACT_ATOMS: atom_id res chain seq x y z
N MET A 1 7.48 5.87 38.55
CA MET A 1 7.20 7.12 37.81
C MET A 1 8.17 7.38 36.63
N SER A 2 9.34 6.75 36.54
CA SER A 2 10.31 7.02 35.44
C SER A 2 10.00 6.30 34.11
N ASP A 3 9.46 5.08 34.13
CA ASP A 3 9.29 4.26 32.92
C ASP A 3 8.10 4.69 32.04
N VAL A 4 6.95 4.99 32.65
CA VAL A 4 5.76 5.47 31.92
C VAL A 4 6.01 6.81 31.22
N ASN A 5 6.71 7.73 31.88
CA ASN A 5 7.06 9.03 31.28
C ASN A 5 8.04 8.86 30.10
N HIS A 6 9.03 7.98 30.24
CA HIS A 6 9.96 7.66 29.17
C HIS A 6 9.25 7.06 27.95
N ARG A 7 8.35 6.09 28.17
CA ARG A 7 7.54 5.49 27.11
C ARG A 7 6.70 6.51 26.36
N VAL A 8 5.98 7.39 27.07
CA VAL A 8 5.15 8.43 26.45
C VAL A 8 5.99 9.43 25.65
N ARG A 9 7.14 9.86 26.19
CA ARG A 9 8.07 10.74 25.46
C ARG A 9 8.59 10.09 24.19
N LYS A 10 8.96 8.81 24.24
CA LYS A 10 9.39 8.07 23.04
C LYS A 10 8.29 8.06 21.97
N GLN A 11 7.03 7.85 22.36
CA GLN A 11 5.90 7.89 21.43
C GLN A 11 5.66 9.28 20.83
N ILE A 12 5.72 10.35 21.64
CA ILE A 12 5.59 11.74 21.16
C ILE A 12 6.69 12.07 20.13
N MET A 13 7.91 11.59 20.37
CA MET A 13 9.05 11.81 19.48
C MET A 13 9.12 10.79 18.33
N GLY A 14 8.18 9.85 18.23
CA GLY A 14 8.23 8.77 17.24
C GLY A 14 8.27 9.25 15.78
N TYR A 15 7.68 10.41 15.50
CA TYR A 15 7.73 11.02 14.18
C TYR A 15 9.17 11.35 13.74
N ILE A 16 10.07 11.69 14.69
CA ILE A 16 11.49 11.98 14.41
C ILE A 16 12.18 10.73 13.89
N VAL A 17 11.87 9.55 14.47
CA VAL A 17 12.41 8.27 14.01
C VAL A 17 11.91 7.97 12.61
N SER A 18 10.59 8.08 12.37
CA SER A 18 10.00 7.86 11.05
C SER A 18 10.64 8.74 9.96
N GLN A 19 10.76 10.04 10.23
CA GLN A 19 11.40 10.97 9.31
C GLN A 19 12.90 10.72 9.16
N SER A 20 13.59 10.28 10.21
CA SER A 20 15.00 9.89 10.09
C SER A 20 15.17 8.71 9.13
N ILE A 21 14.29 7.71 9.18
CA ILE A 21 14.28 6.57 8.24
C ILE A 21 14.02 7.06 6.82
N SER A 22 12.98 7.86 6.62
CA SER A 22 12.64 8.45 5.32
C SER A 22 13.84 9.18 4.71
N SER A 23 14.44 10.12 5.45
CA SER A 23 15.51 10.96 4.93
C SER A 23 16.77 10.17 4.56
N VAL A 24 17.17 9.16 5.35
CA VAL A 24 18.34 8.35 4.98
C VAL A 24 18.05 7.43 3.78
N CYS A 25 16.81 6.95 3.63
CA CYS A 25 16.39 6.16 2.47
C CYS A 25 16.28 7.00 1.19
N GLU A 26 15.85 8.27 1.31
CA GLU A 26 15.82 9.23 0.21
C GLU A 26 17.24 9.54 -0.31
N LEU A 27 18.20 9.71 0.61
CA LEU A 27 19.61 9.90 0.29
C LEU A 27 20.31 8.63 -0.21
N GLY A 28 19.66 7.46 -0.16
CA GLY A 28 20.23 6.18 -0.59
C GLY A 28 21.30 5.61 0.35
N VAL A 29 21.25 5.99 1.64
CA VAL A 29 22.23 5.54 2.65
C VAL A 29 22.20 4.02 2.86
N PRO A 30 21.03 3.34 2.99
CA PRO A 30 20.99 1.87 3.13
C PRO A 30 21.68 1.16 1.97
N GLU A 31 21.51 1.64 0.74
CA GLU A 31 22.11 1.06 -0.46
C GLU A 31 23.64 1.17 -0.44
N ARG A 32 24.19 2.26 0.08
CA ARG A 32 25.65 2.45 0.22
C ARG A 32 26.29 1.53 1.25
N LEU A 33 25.51 1.01 2.19
CA LEU A 33 25.96 0.08 3.23
C LEU A 33 25.71 -1.40 2.86
N ALA A 34 25.23 -1.68 1.64
CA ALA A 34 24.94 -3.02 1.15
C ALA A 34 26.15 -3.98 1.22
N ASP A 35 27.35 -3.46 0.98
CA ASP A 35 28.61 -4.22 0.95
C ASP A 35 29.34 -4.22 2.30
N GLY A 36 28.69 -3.70 3.35
CA GLY A 36 29.21 -3.68 4.72
C GLY A 36 29.50 -2.27 5.24
N ALA A 37 30.30 -2.21 6.30
CA ALA A 37 30.46 -0.99 7.09
C ALA A 37 31.33 0.08 6.44
N CYS A 38 30.85 1.32 6.39
CA CYS A 38 31.55 2.48 5.83
C CYS A 38 31.93 3.51 6.89
N LEU A 39 33.02 4.25 6.66
CA LEU A 39 33.34 5.42 7.47
C LEU A 39 32.31 6.53 7.22
N LEU A 40 31.93 7.27 8.26
CA LEU A 40 30.91 8.32 8.17
C LEU A 40 31.24 9.39 7.12
N GLY A 41 32.50 9.81 7.04
CA GLY A 41 32.93 10.81 6.05
C GLY A 41 32.76 10.31 4.61
N ASP A 42 33.17 9.08 4.34
CA ASP A 42 33.03 8.45 3.02
C ASP A 42 31.57 8.23 2.65
N LEU A 43 30.77 7.77 3.63
CA LEU A 43 29.33 7.56 3.47
C LEU A 43 28.64 8.88 3.15
N ALA A 44 28.90 9.94 3.92
CA ALA A 44 28.34 11.27 3.71
C ALA A 44 28.72 11.82 2.32
N ALA A 45 29.99 11.71 1.92
CA ALA A 45 30.44 12.12 0.60
C ALA A 45 29.73 11.35 -0.53
N SER A 46 29.50 10.04 -0.36
CA SER A 46 28.87 9.17 -1.38
C SER A 46 27.38 9.46 -1.64
N VAL A 47 26.72 10.15 -0.71
CA VAL A 47 25.30 10.56 -0.80
C VAL A 47 25.13 12.08 -0.84
N GLY A 48 26.22 12.85 -0.89
CA GLY A 48 26.19 14.32 -0.93
C GLY A 48 25.68 14.98 0.36
N ALA A 49 25.89 14.36 1.52
CA ALA A 49 25.44 14.86 2.82
C ALA A 49 26.56 15.54 3.62
N ASP A 50 26.18 16.39 4.58
CA ASP A 50 27.08 16.84 5.64
C ASP A 50 27.33 15.70 6.64
N ALA A 51 28.60 15.47 7.00
CA ALA A 51 28.99 14.34 7.83
C ALA A 51 28.48 14.44 9.28
N ASP A 52 28.44 15.64 9.87
CA ASP A 52 27.90 15.82 11.23
C ASP A 52 26.39 15.59 11.24
N ALA A 53 25.68 16.19 10.28
CA ALA A 53 24.24 16.00 10.12
C ALA A 53 23.90 14.53 9.93
N LEU A 54 24.51 13.85 8.96
CA LEU A 54 24.27 12.42 8.72
C LEU A 54 24.60 11.58 9.97
N GLY A 55 25.71 11.88 10.65
CA GLY A 55 26.09 11.21 11.88
C GLY A 55 25.05 11.34 13.00
N ARG A 56 24.36 12.48 13.11
CA ARG A 56 23.28 12.69 14.07
C ARG A 56 22.02 11.89 13.73
N PHE A 57 21.66 11.79 12.45
CA PHE A 57 20.55 10.94 12.00
C PHE A 57 20.87 9.46 12.25
N LEU A 58 22.07 9.00 11.85
CA LEU A 58 22.51 7.63 12.07
C LEU A 58 22.55 7.30 13.56
N ARG A 59 22.93 8.23 14.44
CA ARG A 59 22.90 8.01 15.91
C ARG A 59 21.50 7.68 16.43
N VAL A 60 20.45 8.33 15.91
CA VAL A 60 19.06 8.00 16.24
C VAL A 60 18.72 6.59 15.74
N LEU A 61 19.08 6.28 14.51
CA LEU A 61 18.75 4.99 13.90
C LEU A 61 19.57 3.82 14.47
N VAL A 62 20.76 4.08 15.01
CA VAL A 62 21.53 3.14 15.83
C VAL A 62 20.82 2.87 17.15
N ALA A 63 20.29 3.90 17.82
CA ALA A 63 19.54 3.73 19.05
C ALA A 63 18.22 2.96 18.85
N GLU A 64 17.63 3.04 17.66
CA GLU A 64 16.46 2.23 17.27
C GLU A 64 16.84 0.87 16.67
N GLY A 65 18.13 0.52 16.62
CA GLY A 65 18.61 -0.80 16.20
C GLY A 65 18.52 -1.09 14.71
N LEU A 66 18.36 -0.07 13.85
CA LEU A 66 18.34 -0.21 12.39
C LEU A 66 19.75 -0.10 11.79
N PHE A 67 20.64 0.63 12.46
CA PHE A 67 22.04 0.76 12.08
C PHE A 67 22.93 0.37 13.27
N ALA A 68 24.21 0.15 13.03
CA ALA A 68 25.19 -0.11 14.07
C ALA A 68 26.47 0.68 13.82
N GLU A 69 27.04 1.27 14.87
CA GLU A 69 28.42 1.77 14.84
C GLU A 69 29.36 0.61 15.22
N VAL A 70 30.05 0.03 14.23
CA VAL A 70 30.86 -1.21 14.36
C VAL A 70 32.36 -0.93 14.55
N GLY A 71 32.69 0.28 14.99
CA GLY A 71 34.04 0.79 15.16
C GLY A 71 34.04 2.31 15.07
N ALA A 72 35.13 2.97 15.47
CA ALA A 72 35.18 4.43 15.55
C ALA A 72 34.76 5.11 14.23
N GLY A 73 33.55 5.69 14.20
CA GLY A 73 32.99 6.38 13.03
C GLY A 73 32.63 5.47 11.85
N ARG A 74 32.52 4.15 12.06
CA ARG A 74 32.12 3.17 11.03
C ARG A 74 30.70 2.68 11.25
N PHE A 75 29.84 2.84 10.25
CA PHE A 75 28.43 2.48 10.32
C PHE A 75 28.10 1.32 9.39
N ALA A 76 27.24 0.42 9.83
CA ALA A 76 26.69 -0.69 9.05
C ALA A 76 25.16 -0.78 9.27
N LEU A 77 24.45 -1.50 8.40
CA LEU A 77 23.07 -1.90 8.66
C LEU A 77 23.04 -3.06 9.66
N THR A 78 21.98 -3.11 10.47
CA THR A 78 21.62 -4.33 11.22
C THR A 78 20.73 -5.23 10.36
N GLU A 79 20.41 -6.44 10.83
CA GLU A 79 19.41 -7.31 10.19
C GLU A 79 18.06 -6.61 9.97
N ALA A 80 17.63 -5.74 10.91
CA ALA A 80 16.41 -4.97 10.73
C ALA A 80 16.58 -3.82 9.72
N GLY A 81 17.74 -3.16 9.70
CA GLY A 81 18.08 -2.11 8.73
C GLY A 81 18.17 -2.62 7.29
N GLU A 82 18.52 -3.88 7.09
CA GLU A 82 18.53 -4.51 5.76
C GLU A 82 17.19 -4.39 5.04
N LEU A 83 16.07 -4.40 5.78
CA LEU A 83 14.73 -4.21 5.22
C LEU A 83 14.51 -2.82 4.61
N LEU A 84 15.39 -1.84 4.87
CA LEU A 84 15.32 -0.51 4.27
C LEU A 84 15.93 -0.47 2.87
N ARG A 85 16.68 -1.49 2.43
CA ARG A 85 17.24 -1.53 1.07
C ARG A 85 16.17 -1.95 0.08
N ALA A 86 16.12 -1.30 -1.08
CA ALA A 86 15.16 -1.63 -2.13
C ALA A 86 15.22 -3.10 -2.60
N SER A 87 16.43 -3.68 -2.69
CA SER A 87 16.64 -5.04 -3.21
C SER A 87 16.58 -6.15 -2.16
N ALA A 88 16.33 -5.82 -0.89
CA ALA A 88 16.32 -6.83 0.16
C ALA A 88 15.07 -7.72 0.09
N PRO A 89 15.17 -9.05 0.33
CA PRO A 89 14.01 -9.90 0.53
C PRO A 89 13.13 -9.35 1.65
N GLY A 90 11.83 -9.16 1.37
CA GLY A 90 10.89 -8.57 2.34
C GLY A 90 11.07 -7.07 2.58
N SER A 91 11.74 -6.36 1.67
CA SER A 91 11.99 -4.91 1.77
C SER A 91 10.74 -4.12 2.15
N LEU A 92 10.94 -3.17 3.06
CA LEU A 92 9.97 -2.15 3.46
C LEU A 92 10.29 -0.79 2.82
N ARG A 93 11.25 -0.71 1.88
CA ARG A 93 11.65 0.55 1.22
C ARG A 93 10.47 1.26 0.52
N HIS A 94 9.56 0.47 -0.05
CA HIS A 94 8.34 0.97 -0.69
C HIS A 94 7.33 1.51 0.33
N LEU A 95 7.21 0.87 1.49
CA LEU A 95 6.40 1.38 2.60
C LEU A 95 6.97 2.70 3.13
N VAL A 96 8.30 2.83 3.22
CA VAL A 96 8.93 4.10 3.60
C VAL A 96 8.47 5.21 2.65
N GLY A 97 8.54 5.01 1.32
CA GLY A 97 8.06 6.00 0.35
C GLY A 97 6.59 6.40 0.56
N LEU A 98 5.70 5.41 0.72
CA LEU A 98 4.26 5.67 0.95
C LEU A 98 3.97 6.42 2.24
N MET A 99 4.79 6.26 3.29
CA MET A 99 4.61 6.93 4.59
C MET A 99 5.38 8.27 4.70
N SER A 100 5.99 8.72 3.60
CA SER A 100 6.84 9.90 3.54
C SER A 100 6.16 11.06 2.80
N ASN A 101 6.87 12.19 2.65
CA ASN A 101 6.42 13.35 1.88
C ASN A 101 5.01 13.82 2.29
N GLU A 102 4.06 13.85 1.37
CA GLU A 102 2.71 14.35 1.60
C GLU A 102 1.94 13.52 2.63
N ALA A 103 2.16 12.20 2.65
CA ALA A 103 1.57 11.29 3.62
C ALA A 103 2.07 11.56 5.04
N TYR A 104 3.26 12.15 5.20
CA TYR A 104 3.74 12.67 6.48
C TYR A 104 3.17 14.06 6.79
N LEU A 105 3.22 14.98 5.83
CA LEU A 105 2.80 16.37 6.01
C LEU A 105 1.31 16.50 6.41
N VAL A 106 0.44 15.64 5.87
CA VAL A 106 -0.99 15.62 6.19
C VAL A 106 -1.27 15.40 7.68
N TRP A 107 -0.39 14.69 8.41
CA TRP A 107 -0.58 14.44 9.85
C TRP A 107 -0.46 15.71 10.70
N GLY A 108 0.19 16.76 10.20
CA GLY A 108 0.14 18.09 10.81
C GLY A 108 -1.28 18.67 10.90
N HIS A 109 -2.20 18.17 10.08
CA HIS A 109 -3.59 18.60 9.97
C HIS A 109 -4.59 17.59 10.57
N ALA A 110 -4.14 16.48 11.17
CA ALA A 110 -5.00 15.37 11.64
C ALA A 110 -6.15 15.77 12.59
N ALA A 111 -6.02 16.90 13.30
CA ALA A 111 -7.10 17.47 14.11
C ALA A 111 -8.35 17.82 13.28
N HIS A 112 -8.22 18.10 11.98
CA HIS A 112 -9.33 18.28 11.06
C HIS A 112 -10.18 17.00 10.97
N SER A 113 -9.55 15.85 10.74
CA SER A 113 -10.23 14.57 10.67
C SER A 113 -10.96 14.23 11.97
N ILE A 114 -10.33 14.48 13.12
CA ILE A 114 -10.97 14.27 14.43
C ILE A 114 -12.24 15.13 14.58
N ARG A 115 -12.20 16.39 14.12
CA ARG A 115 -13.32 17.34 14.30
C ARG A 115 -14.46 17.11 13.33
N THR A 116 -14.18 16.57 12.15
CA THR A 116 -15.13 16.57 11.02
C THR A 116 -15.52 15.17 10.54
N GLY A 117 -14.73 14.16 10.87
CA GLY A 117 -14.84 12.82 10.28
C GLY A 117 -14.40 12.74 8.82
N LYS A 118 -13.73 13.78 8.28
CA LYS A 118 -13.27 13.85 6.88
C LYS A 118 -11.75 13.76 6.77
N GLU A 119 -11.23 13.56 5.57
CA GLU A 119 -9.80 13.54 5.30
C GLU A 119 -9.11 14.87 5.62
N SER A 120 -7.92 14.80 6.21
CA SER A 120 -7.10 15.98 6.47
C SER A 120 -6.31 16.42 5.22
N PHE A 121 -6.20 15.56 4.21
CA PHE A 121 -5.46 15.86 2.99
C PHE A 121 -6.03 17.07 2.26
N SER A 122 -7.35 17.14 2.05
CA SER A 122 -8.00 18.30 1.45
C SER A 122 -7.78 19.59 2.25
N ALA A 123 -7.70 19.50 3.59
CA ALA A 123 -7.41 20.64 4.44
C ALA A 123 -5.95 21.13 4.35
N ALA A 124 -5.02 20.25 4.00
CA ALA A 124 -3.59 20.56 3.85
C ALA A 124 -3.22 20.98 2.41
N PHE A 125 -3.80 20.32 1.41
CA PHE A 125 -3.41 20.45 -0.01
C PHE A 125 -4.51 21.03 -0.91
N GLY A 126 -5.69 21.33 -0.36
CA GLY A 126 -6.77 22.06 -1.04
C GLY A 126 -7.70 21.22 -1.93
N LYS A 127 -7.47 19.92 -2.05
CA LYS A 127 -8.28 18.97 -2.83
C LYS A 127 -8.07 17.51 -2.37
N PRO A 128 -8.94 16.56 -2.76
CA PRO A 128 -8.78 15.14 -2.44
C PRO A 128 -7.48 14.55 -3.00
N TYR A 129 -6.97 13.50 -2.33
CA TYR A 129 -5.67 12.90 -2.64
C TYR A 129 -5.50 12.44 -4.09
N PHE A 130 -6.44 11.64 -4.61
CA PHE A 130 -6.35 11.13 -5.97
C PHE A 130 -6.54 12.22 -7.04
N GLU A 131 -7.33 13.25 -6.75
CA GLU A 131 -7.41 14.44 -7.62
C GLU A 131 -6.06 15.18 -7.65
N TRP A 132 -5.43 15.34 -6.49
CA TRP A 132 -4.10 15.93 -6.38
C TRP A 132 -3.04 15.09 -7.10
N LEU A 133 -3.03 13.76 -6.97
CA LEU A 133 -2.09 12.89 -7.68
C LEU A 133 -2.19 13.05 -9.21
N SER A 134 -3.41 13.20 -9.75
CA SER A 134 -3.61 13.38 -11.19
C SER A 134 -2.95 14.65 -11.76
N GLU A 135 -2.67 15.64 -10.90
CA GLU A 135 -1.98 16.88 -11.25
C GLU A 135 -0.49 16.87 -10.87
N ASN A 136 -0.02 15.83 -10.18
CA ASN A 136 1.34 15.72 -9.66
C ASN A 136 1.98 14.38 -10.11
N PRO A 137 2.41 14.26 -11.38
CA PRO A 137 2.86 13.00 -11.96
C PRO A 137 3.99 12.30 -11.18
N SER A 138 4.96 13.06 -10.68
CA SER A 138 6.06 12.49 -9.89
C SER A 138 5.57 11.80 -8.60
N ALA A 139 4.55 12.37 -7.95
CA ALA A 139 3.98 11.79 -6.74
C ALA A 139 3.06 10.61 -7.09
N ALA A 140 2.32 10.68 -8.19
CA ALA A 140 1.53 9.56 -8.71
C ALA A 140 2.44 8.36 -9.03
N ASP A 141 3.58 8.58 -9.67
CA ASP A 141 4.56 7.54 -9.97
C ASP A 141 5.16 6.93 -8.68
N GLU A 142 5.45 7.75 -7.67
CA GLU A 142 5.95 7.25 -6.39
C GLU A 142 4.89 6.42 -5.65
N PHE A 143 3.65 6.89 -5.62
CA PHE A 143 2.51 6.14 -5.08
C PHE A 143 2.34 4.79 -5.80
N ALA A 144 2.32 4.80 -7.13
CA ALA A 144 2.15 3.61 -7.96
C ALA A 144 3.28 2.59 -7.72
N ARG A 145 4.55 3.04 -7.68
CA ARG A 145 5.70 2.19 -7.34
C ARG A 145 5.62 1.66 -5.90
N GLY A 146 5.18 2.50 -4.97
CA GLY A 146 4.98 2.13 -3.57
C GLY A 146 3.96 1.01 -3.41
N GLN A 147 2.80 1.14 -4.06
CA GLN A 147 1.76 0.12 -4.07
C GLN A 147 2.26 -1.18 -4.71
N ALA A 148 2.86 -1.09 -5.90
CA ALA A 148 3.40 -2.24 -6.63
C ALA A 148 4.46 -3.01 -5.82
N GLY A 149 5.33 -2.31 -5.09
CA GLY A 149 6.37 -2.91 -4.27
C GLY A 149 5.87 -3.67 -3.04
N LEU A 150 4.62 -3.45 -2.62
CA LEU A 150 3.99 -4.15 -1.49
C LEU A 150 3.07 -5.30 -1.92
N VAL A 151 2.87 -5.49 -3.22
CA VAL A 151 1.97 -6.49 -3.79
C VAL A 151 2.31 -7.90 -3.29
N GLU A 152 3.56 -8.33 -3.41
CA GLU A 152 3.96 -9.69 -2.97
C GLU A 152 3.60 -9.99 -1.53
N LEU A 153 3.81 -9.00 -0.66
CA LEU A 153 3.58 -9.15 0.77
C LEU A 153 2.08 -9.20 1.12
N ARG A 154 1.23 -8.52 0.33
CA ARG A 154 -0.23 -8.44 0.53
C ARG A 154 -0.99 -9.56 -0.19
N LEU A 155 -0.50 -10.02 -1.33
CA LEU A 155 -1.27 -10.93 -2.18
C LEU A 155 -1.10 -12.41 -1.88
N LEU A 156 -0.20 -12.82 -0.97
CA LEU A 156 0.00 -14.25 -0.64
C LEU A 156 -1.29 -15.07 -0.55
N PRO A 157 -2.31 -14.70 0.26
CA PRO A 157 -3.55 -15.48 0.33
C PRO A 157 -4.34 -15.52 -0.98
N LEU A 158 -4.25 -14.49 -1.84
CA LEU A 158 -4.88 -14.46 -3.15
C LEU A 158 -4.14 -15.35 -4.16
N LEU A 159 -2.81 -15.29 -4.14
CA LEU A 159 -1.97 -16.05 -5.07
C LEU A 159 -1.95 -17.55 -4.75
N ASP A 160 -2.27 -17.94 -3.51
CA ASP A 160 -2.41 -19.33 -3.07
C ASP A 160 -3.84 -19.88 -3.28
N HIS A 161 -4.77 -19.05 -3.74
CA HIS A 161 -6.13 -19.45 -4.08
C HIS A 161 -6.15 -20.45 -5.25
N ASP A 162 -7.18 -21.30 -5.32
CA ASP A 162 -7.36 -22.19 -6.47
C ASP A 162 -7.98 -21.44 -7.66
N TRP A 163 -7.19 -21.27 -8.71
CA TRP A 163 -7.57 -20.59 -9.95
C TRP A 163 -7.96 -21.56 -11.08
N SER A 164 -8.05 -22.86 -10.81
CA SER A 164 -8.25 -23.90 -11.84
C SER A 164 -9.57 -23.77 -12.59
N ASP A 165 -10.60 -23.19 -11.96
CA ASP A 165 -11.93 -22.96 -12.52
C ASP A 165 -12.11 -21.58 -13.17
N VAL A 166 -11.08 -20.73 -13.13
CA VAL A 166 -11.13 -19.34 -13.60
C VAL A 166 -10.48 -19.24 -14.98
N GLY A 167 -11.14 -18.56 -15.91
CA GLY A 167 -10.58 -18.19 -17.20
C GLY A 167 -10.06 -16.75 -17.24
N THR A 168 -10.84 -15.79 -16.74
CA THR A 168 -10.55 -14.36 -16.82
C THR A 168 -10.67 -13.66 -15.46
N VAL A 169 -9.61 -12.95 -15.08
CA VAL A 169 -9.56 -12.10 -13.87
C VAL A 169 -9.64 -10.62 -14.26
N VAL A 170 -10.50 -9.85 -13.61
CA VAL A 170 -10.59 -8.39 -13.76
C VAL A 170 -9.99 -7.75 -12.52
N ASP A 171 -8.88 -7.03 -12.68
CA ASP A 171 -8.19 -6.29 -11.63
C ASP A 171 -8.71 -4.84 -11.63
N VAL A 172 -9.64 -4.53 -10.71
CA VAL A 172 -10.36 -3.25 -10.64
C VAL A 172 -9.59 -2.31 -9.72
N GLY A 173 -9.11 -1.18 -10.27
CA GLY A 173 -8.14 -0.33 -9.58
C GLY A 173 -6.75 -0.98 -9.51
N GLY A 174 -6.38 -1.75 -10.54
CA GLY A 174 -5.16 -2.57 -10.50
C GLY A 174 -3.84 -1.80 -10.61
N GLY A 175 -3.88 -0.47 -10.69
CA GLY A 175 -2.70 0.39 -10.76
C GLY A 175 -1.81 0.05 -11.95
N THR A 176 -0.54 -0.27 -11.66
CA THR A 176 0.46 -0.66 -12.66
C THR A 176 0.28 -2.09 -13.19
N GLY A 177 -0.72 -2.83 -12.71
CA GLY A 177 -0.96 -4.22 -13.09
C GLY A 177 -0.01 -5.22 -12.44
N ALA A 178 0.61 -4.85 -11.32
CA ALA A 178 1.50 -5.75 -10.58
C ALA A 178 0.77 -7.02 -10.10
N LEU A 179 -0.48 -6.90 -9.62
CA LEU A 179 -1.29 -8.07 -9.21
C LEU A 179 -1.55 -8.99 -10.39
N ILE A 180 -2.15 -8.46 -11.47
CA ILE A 180 -2.53 -9.27 -12.63
C ILE A 180 -1.32 -9.94 -13.29
N THR A 181 -0.16 -9.25 -13.30
CA THR A 181 1.10 -9.82 -13.80
C THR A 181 1.50 -11.07 -13.01
N ARG A 182 1.42 -11.03 -11.66
CA ARG A 182 1.83 -12.16 -10.82
C ARG A 182 0.86 -13.35 -10.92
N LEU A 183 -0.43 -13.09 -11.09
CA LEU A 183 -1.41 -14.16 -11.34
C LEU A 183 -1.15 -14.85 -12.68
N LEU A 184 -0.94 -14.10 -13.76
CA LEU A 184 -0.73 -14.67 -15.10
C LEU A 184 0.63 -15.37 -15.26
N ASP A 185 1.63 -15.00 -14.47
CA ASP A 185 2.93 -15.70 -14.39
C ASP A 185 2.78 -17.08 -13.72
N ARG A 186 1.99 -17.18 -12.64
CA ARG A 186 1.74 -18.45 -11.93
C ARG A 186 0.76 -19.37 -12.66
N HIS A 187 -0.17 -18.81 -13.43
CA HIS A 187 -1.26 -19.55 -14.05
C HIS A 187 -1.31 -19.29 -15.56
N ALA A 188 -0.76 -20.23 -16.33
CA ALA A 188 -0.66 -20.11 -17.79
C ALA A 188 -2.02 -20.02 -18.50
N HIS A 189 -3.08 -20.58 -17.91
CA HIS A 189 -4.43 -20.60 -18.48
C HIS A 189 -5.20 -19.28 -18.28
N LEU A 190 -4.81 -18.45 -17.31
CA LEU A 190 -5.52 -17.21 -17.00
C LEU A 190 -5.33 -16.14 -18.08
N ARG A 191 -6.40 -15.39 -18.32
CA ARG A 191 -6.40 -14.09 -18.98
C ARG A 191 -6.71 -13.00 -17.95
N GLY A 192 -6.23 -11.79 -18.21
CA GLY A 192 -6.38 -10.65 -17.30
C GLY A 192 -7.00 -9.45 -17.98
N ILE A 193 -7.81 -8.70 -17.25
CA ILE A 193 -8.24 -7.35 -17.60
C ILE A 193 -7.72 -6.41 -16.50
N LEU A 194 -6.79 -5.52 -16.86
CA LEU A 194 -6.37 -4.43 -15.98
C LEU A 194 -7.31 -3.26 -16.18
N PHE A 195 -7.93 -2.79 -15.10
CA PHE A 195 -8.79 -1.62 -15.10
C PHE A 195 -8.34 -0.59 -14.07
N ASP A 196 -8.08 0.63 -14.51
CA ASP A 196 -7.79 1.79 -13.66
C ASP A 196 -8.08 3.09 -14.42
N LEU A 197 -7.79 4.25 -13.83
CA LEU A 197 -7.90 5.54 -14.49
C LEU A 197 -7.05 5.57 -15.77
N PRO A 198 -7.50 6.27 -16.84
CA PRO A 198 -6.81 6.28 -18.13
C PRO A 198 -5.32 6.66 -18.05
N HIS A 199 -4.96 7.58 -17.16
CA HIS A 199 -3.56 8.02 -16.98
C HIS A 199 -2.70 7.00 -16.21
N VAL A 200 -3.31 6.17 -15.35
CA VAL A 200 -2.62 5.15 -14.56
C VAL A 200 -2.25 3.95 -15.42
N VAL A 201 -3.19 3.48 -16.27
CA VAL A 201 -2.95 2.31 -17.13
C VAL A 201 -2.22 2.63 -18.43
N ALA A 202 -1.86 3.89 -18.70
CA ALA A 202 -1.32 4.31 -19.99
C ALA A 202 -0.05 3.54 -20.39
N GLU A 203 0.80 3.19 -19.42
CA GLU A 203 2.05 2.45 -19.66
C GLU A 203 1.91 0.93 -19.54
N ALA A 204 0.78 0.44 -19.04
CA ALA A 204 0.56 -0.98 -18.75
C ALA A 204 0.74 -1.91 -19.97
N PRO A 205 0.30 -1.56 -21.20
CA PRO A 205 0.55 -2.41 -22.38
C PRO A 205 2.04 -2.70 -22.60
N SER A 206 2.89 -1.67 -22.49
CA SER A 206 4.33 -1.82 -22.67
C SER A 206 4.99 -2.69 -21.59
N THR A 207 4.51 -2.57 -20.35
CA THR A 207 4.92 -3.42 -19.23
C THR A 207 4.52 -4.88 -19.46
N PHE A 208 3.30 -5.11 -19.94
CA PHE A 208 2.77 -6.45 -20.20
C PHE A 208 3.45 -7.14 -21.39
N ASP A 209 3.78 -6.40 -22.44
CA ASP A 209 4.57 -6.91 -23.56
C ASP A 209 5.98 -7.30 -23.11
N SER A 210 6.62 -6.44 -22.30
CA SER A 210 7.94 -6.72 -21.74
C SER A 210 7.96 -7.93 -20.80
N ALA A 211 6.85 -8.18 -20.10
CA ALA A 211 6.64 -9.35 -19.25
C ALA A 211 6.17 -10.60 -20.03
N GLY A 212 5.93 -10.50 -21.34
CA GLY A 212 5.48 -11.63 -22.17
C GLY A 212 4.04 -12.09 -21.92
N ILE A 213 3.20 -11.23 -21.34
CA ILE A 213 1.79 -11.53 -21.02
C ILE A 213 0.79 -10.74 -21.85
N GLY A 214 1.24 -9.85 -22.75
CA GLY A 214 0.39 -8.96 -23.56
C GLY A 214 -0.76 -9.66 -24.29
N GLU A 215 -0.55 -10.84 -24.88
CA GLU A 215 -1.61 -11.59 -25.58
C GLU A 215 -2.73 -12.12 -24.65
N ARG A 216 -2.43 -12.22 -23.36
CA ARG A 216 -3.34 -12.68 -22.31
C ARG A 216 -3.92 -11.54 -21.49
N THR A 217 -3.55 -10.29 -21.76
CA THR A 217 -4.05 -9.12 -21.03
C THR A 217 -4.85 -8.18 -21.93
N THR A 218 -5.86 -7.56 -21.34
CA THR A 218 -6.58 -6.41 -21.89
C THR A 218 -6.42 -5.25 -20.92
N VAL A 219 -6.17 -4.05 -21.42
CA VAL A 219 -6.08 -2.83 -20.60
C VAL A 219 -7.28 -1.95 -20.90
N VAL A 220 -8.00 -1.53 -19.86
CA VAL A 220 -9.17 -0.67 -19.99
C VAL A 220 -9.01 0.52 -19.04
N GLY A 221 -9.05 1.73 -19.60
CA GLY A 221 -9.05 2.97 -18.83
C GLY A 221 -10.48 3.41 -18.51
N GLY A 222 -10.79 3.70 -17.25
CA GLY A 222 -12.10 4.18 -16.84
C GLY A 222 -12.19 4.48 -15.34
N SER A 223 -13.40 4.73 -14.86
CA SER A 223 -13.68 4.99 -13.45
C SER A 223 -14.68 3.97 -12.95
N PHE A 224 -14.30 3.19 -11.94
CA PHE A 224 -15.17 2.25 -11.22
C PHE A 224 -16.41 2.89 -10.56
N PHE A 225 -16.48 4.22 -10.46
CA PHE A 225 -17.69 4.91 -10.01
C PHE A 225 -18.75 4.98 -11.10
N ASP A 226 -18.36 4.79 -12.36
CA ASP A 226 -19.24 4.82 -13.52
C ASP A 226 -19.57 3.39 -13.96
N ASP A 227 -18.56 2.63 -14.38
CA ASP A 227 -18.67 1.24 -14.78
C ASP A 227 -17.34 0.48 -14.62
N VAL A 228 -17.40 -0.85 -14.68
CA VAL A 228 -16.20 -1.71 -14.73
C VAL A 228 -16.34 -2.70 -15.91
N PRO A 229 -15.23 -3.19 -16.49
CA PRO A 229 -15.28 -4.07 -17.65
C PRO A 229 -16.02 -5.38 -17.36
N GLY A 230 -16.96 -5.75 -18.23
CA GLY A 230 -17.68 -7.03 -18.13
C GLY A 230 -16.86 -8.26 -18.52
N ASN A 231 -17.50 -9.43 -18.46
CA ASN A 231 -17.00 -10.74 -18.92
C ASN A 231 -15.80 -11.33 -18.15
N GLY A 232 -15.56 -10.87 -16.92
CA GLY A 232 -14.68 -11.57 -15.97
C GLY A 232 -15.39 -12.72 -15.25
N ASP A 233 -14.64 -13.76 -14.89
CA ASP A 233 -15.11 -14.81 -13.97
C ASP A 233 -14.87 -14.38 -12.51
N VAL A 234 -13.76 -13.69 -12.26
CA VAL A 234 -13.38 -13.15 -10.94
C VAL A 234 -13.03 -11.67 -11.07
N TYR A 235 -13.60 -10.84 -10.21
CA TYR A 235 -13.26 -9.42 -10.07
C TYR A 235 -12.50 -9.23 -8.78
N VAL A 236 -11.34 -8.58 -8.84
CA VAL A 236 -10.47 -8.34 -7.70
C VAL A 236 -10.44 -6.85 -7.39
N LEU A 237 -10.70 -6.51 -6.12
CA LEU A 237 -10.51 -5.18 -5.55
C LEU A 237 -9.42 -5.31 -4.48
N SER A 238 -8.19 -4.91 -4.79
CA SER A 238 -7.05 -5.07 -3.88
C SER A 238 -6.58 -3.71 -3.36
N GLN A 239 -6.75 -3.46 -2.05
CA GLN A 239 -6.42 -2.15 -1.44
C GLN A 239 -7.19 -1.01 -2.13
N ILE A 240 -8.51 -1.15 -2.23
CA ILE A 240 -9.37 -0.20 -2.96
C ILE A 240 -10.45 0.35 -2.05
N LEU A 241 -11.34 -0.50 -1.56
CA LEU A 241 -12.50 -0.11 -0.77
C LEU A 241 -12.11 0.53 0.57
N HIS A 242 -10.92 0.25 1.12
CA HIS A 242 -10.41 0.93 2.30
C HIS A 242 -10.05 2.40 2.10
N ASP A 243 -9.86 2.85 0.85
CA ASP A 243 -9.61 4.25 0.51
C ASP A 243 -10.89 5.10 0.63
N TRP A 244 -12.04 4.44 0.70
CA TRP A 244 -13.35 5.06 0.52
C TRP A 244 -14.24 4.92 1.75
N ASP A 245 -15.08 5.95 1.97
CA ASP A 245 -16.21 5.86 2.89
C ASP A 245 -17.23 4.80 2.43
N ASP A 246 -18.15 4.42 3.32
CA ASP A 246 -19.12 3.35 3.02
C ASP A 246 -20.02 3.69 1.81
N ALA A 247 -20.34 4.97 1.61
CA ALA A 247 -21.17 5.40 0.48
C ALA A 247 -20.44 5.23 -0.87
N SER A 248 -19.16 5.60 -0.93
CA SER A 248 -18.34 5.52 -2.13
C SER A 248 -17.89 4.08 -2.40
N ALA A 249 -17.50 3.33 -1.36
CA ALA A 249 -17.25 1.90 -1.44
C ALA A 249 -18.49 1.15 -1.96
N GLY A 250 -19.67 1.53 -1.50
CA GLY A 250 -20.94 0.99 -1.98
C GLY A 250 -21.18 1.22 -3.48
N LYS A 251 -20.86 2.41 -4.00
CA LYS A 251 -20.95 2.68 -5.45
C LYS A 251 -20.04 1.75 -6.26
N ILE A 252 -18.79 1.57 -5.82
CA ILE A 252 -17.82 0.67 -6.47
C ILE A 252 -18.35 -0.76 -6.47
N LEU A 253 -18.85 -1.24 -5.32
CA LEU A 253 -19.46 -2.57 -5.23
C LEU A 253 -20.66 -2.70 -6.17
N SER A 254 -21.53 -1.70 -6.27
CA SER A 254 -22.66 -1.72 -7.19
C SER A 254 -22.24 -1.75 -8.66
N SER A 255 -21.16 -1.06 -9.06
CA SER A 255 -20.58 -1.16 -10.40
C SER A 255 -20.08 -2.59 -10.68
N CYS A 256 -19.31 -3.17 -9.75
CA CYS A 256 -18.87 -4.56 -9.85
C CYS A 256 -20.07 -5.53 -9.94
N ARG A 257 -21.11 -5.33 -9.12
CA ARG A 257 -22.32 -6.17 -9.13
C ARG A 257 -23.00 -6.19 -10.49
N GLN A 258 -23.01 -5.07 -11.21
CA GLN A 258 -23.63 -4.96 -12.53
C GLN A 258 -22.79 -5.66 -13.61
N ALA A 259 -21.46 -5.67 -13.47
CA ALA A 259 -20.55 -6.26 -14.45
C ALA A 259 -20.31 -7.77 -14.27
N ILE A 260 -20.39 -8.28 -13.03
CA ILE A 260 -20.16 -9.69 -12.72
C ILE A 260 -21.27 -10.56 -13.35
N PRO A 261 -20.92 -11.51 -14.24
CA PRO A 261 -21.90 -12.42 -14.84
C PRO A 261 -22.41 -13.46 -13.83
N PRO A 262 -23.53 -14.15 -14.13
CA PRO A 262 -23.95 -15.30 -13.33
C PRO A 262 -22.83 -16.34 -13.17
N GLY A 263 -22.55 -16.75 -11.94
CA GLY A 263 -21.46 -17.68 -11.61
C GLY A 263 -20.10 -17.01 -11.38
N GLY A 264 -19.96 -15.71 -11.67
CA GLY A 264 -18.76 -14.95 -11.30
C GLY A 264 -18.72 -14.58 -9.82
N ARG A 265 -17.54 -14.21 -9.33
CA ARG A 265 -17.30 -13.85 -7.92
C ARG A 265 -16.48 -12.57 -7.76
N LEU A 266 -16.63 -11.92 -6.63
CA LEU A 266 -15.84 -10.76 -6.19
C LEU A 266 -14.84 -11.22 -5.12
N MET A 267 -13.58 -10.85 -5.27
CA MET A 267 -12.53 -11.05 -4.28
C MET A 267 -11.98 -9.69 -3.83
N ILE A 268 -12.04 -9.41 -2.53
CA ILE A 268 -11.50 -8.18 -1.95
C ILE A 268 -10.24 -8.52 -1.17
N VAL A 269 -9.14 -7.83 -1.43
CA VAL A 269 -7.86 -8.04 -0.73
C VAL A 269 -7.52 -6.85 0.16
N GLU A 270 -7.96 -6.94 1.41
CA GLU A 270 -7.87 -5.84 2.39
C GLU A 270 -7.58 -6.34 3.79
N GLN A 271 -7.21 -5.41 4.67
CA GLN A 271 -7.07 -5.72 6.07
C GLN A 271 -8.47 -5.83 6.70
N VAL A 272 -8.67 -6.89 7.48
CA VAL A 272 -9.94 -7.12 8.17
C VAL A 272 -9.72 -6.81 9.63
N LEU A 273 -10.38 -5.78 10.13
CA LEU A 273 -10.29 -5.43 11.54
C LEU A 273 -10.99 -6.50 12.40
N PRO A 274 -10.40 -6.84 13.55
CA PRO A 274 -11.08 -7.64 14.55
C PRO A 274 -12.18 -6.82 15.25
N GLU A 275 -13.21 -7.51 15.73
CA GLU A 275 -14.42 -6.87 16.28
C GLU A 275 -14.21 -6.13 17.62
N SER A 276 -13.17 -6.51 18.38
CA SER A 276 -12.82 -5.85 19.63
C SER A 276 -11.47 -5.15 19.50
N ALA A 277 -11.40 -3.93 20.04
CA ALA A 277 -10.31 -2.98 19.85
C ALA A 277 -8.92 -3.63 19.96
N THR A 278 -8.31 -3.89 18.81
CA THR A 278 -6.97 -4.47 18.80
C THR A 278 -5.89 -3.43 18.90
N THR A 279 -4.97 -3.73 19.80
CA THR A 279 -3.56 -3.35 19.73
C THR A 279 -2.97 -3.80 18.38
N HIS A 280 -1.89 -3.17 17.89
CA HIS A 280 -1.10 -3.56 16.69
C HIS A 280 -1.47 -2.83 15.36
N PRO A 281 -0.56 -2.77 14.35
CA PRO A 281 -0.52 -1.86 13.18
C PRO A 281 -1.80 -1.62 12.38
N MET A 282 -2.80 -2.50 12.52
CA MET A 282 -4.07 -2.36 11.80
C MET A 282 -4.83 -1.10 12.20
N ALA A 283 -4.77 -0.71 13.48
CA ALA A 283 -5.36 0.55 13.94
C ALA A 283 -4.59 1.79 13.42
N LEU A 284 -3.29 1.66 13.14
CA LEU A 284 -2.51 2.75 12.55
C LEU A 284 -2.87 2.92 11.07
N LEU A 285 -3.07 1.82 10.34
CA LEU A 285 -3.48 1.85 8.95
C LEU A 285 -4.90 2.43 8.81
N ASP A 286 -5.86 1.98 9.63
CA ASP A 286 -7.21 2.54 9.67
C ASP A 286 -7.21 4.06 9.89
N LEU A 287 -6.47 4.52 10.91
CA LEU A 287 -6.35 5.95 11.17
C LEU A 287 -5.65 6.69 10.03
N HIS A 288 -4.67 6.06 9.38
CA HIS A 288 -4.01 6.63 8.21
C HIS A 288 -4.97 6.78 7.02
N MET A 289 -5.83 5.79 6.77
CA MET A 289 -6.87 5.85 5.73
C MET A 289 -7.85 7.00 5.99
N LEU A 290 -8.27 7.19 7.24
CA LEU A 290 -9.11 8.34 7.61
C LEU A 290 -8.39 9.68 7.35
N VAL A 291 -7.14 9.82 7.80
CA VAL A 291 -6.40 11.10 7.70
C VAL A 291 -6.06 11.44 6.26
N LEU A 292 -5.65 10.46 5.45
CA LEU A 292 -5.20 10.67 4.08
C LEU A 292 -6.37 10.72 3.08
N LEU A 293 -7.33 9.80 3.19
CA LEU A 293 -8.33 9.53 2.15
C LEU A 293 -9.77 9.70 2.62
N GLY A 294 -10.01 9.72 3.94
CA GLY A 294 -11.37 9.69 4.49
C GLY A 294 -11.98 8.28 4.43
N GLY A 295 -11.17 7.30 4.05
CA GLY A 295 -11.50 5.89 4.05
C GLY A 295 -11.37 5.25 5.43
N ARG A 296 -11.43 3.92 5.46
CA ARG A 296 -11.41 3.13 6.68
C ARG A 296 -11.12 1.66 6.42
N GLU A 297 -10.47 1.03 7.38
CA GLU A 297 -10.47 -0.42 7.49
C GLU A 297 -11.80 -0.87 8.13
N ARG A 298 -12.24 -2.10 7.83
CA ARG A 298 -13.57 -2.58 8.23
C ARG A 298 -13.49 -3.89 8.99
N THR A 299 -14.36 -4.05 9.99
CA THR A 299 -14.53 -5.36 10.65
C THR A 299 -15.30 -6.33 9.76
N ILE A 300 -15.30 -7.62 10.13
CA ILE A 300 -16.10 -8.63 9.42
C ILE A 300 -17.58 -8.26 9.41
N THR A 301 -18.11 -7.76 10.52
CA THR A 301 -19.51 -7.31 10.62
C THR A 301 -19.79 -6.15 9.67
N GLU A 302 -18.89 -5.19 9.56
CA GLU A 302 -19.01 -4.07 8.62
C GLU A 302 -18.91 -4.53 7.16
N TRP A 303 -17.98 -5.43 6.85
CA TRP A 303 -17.87 -6.05 5.52
C TRP A 303 -19.15 -6.78 5.10
N ARG A 304 -19.71 -7.63 5.98
CA ARG A 304 -20.96 -8.34 5.68
C ARG A 304 -22.10 -7.38 5.37
N ARG A 305 -22.24 -6.32 6.17
CA ARG A 305 -23.27 -5.30 5.95
C ARG A 305 -23.09 -4.61 4.60
N LEU A 306 -21.88 -4.09 4.34
CA LEU A 306 -21.57 -3.38 3.11
C LEU A 306 -21.79 -4.27 1.87
N LEU A 307 -21.36 -5.52 1.91
CA LEU A 307 -21.60 -6.47 0.81
C LEU A 307 -23.09 -6.74 0.60
N THR A 308 -23.84 -6.99 1.67
CA THR A 308 -25.28 -7.29 1.62
C THR A 308 -26.07 -6.12 1.03
N ASP A 309 -25.78 -4.90 1.48
CA ASP A 309 -26.45 -3.69 1.03
C ASP A 309 -26.23 -3.42 -0.48
N HIS A 310 -25.17 -3.98 -1.06
CA HIS A 310 -24.78 -3.80 -2.46
C HIS A 310 -24.89 -5.08 -3.31
N GLY A 311 -25.73 -6.04 -2.88
CA GLY A 311 -26.13 -7.18 -3.71
C GLY A 311 -25.13 -8.33 -3.72
N PHE A 312 -24.33 -8.48 -2.65
CA PHE A 312 -23.42 -9.61 -2.47
C PHE A 312 -23.68 -10.34 -1.16
N THR A 313 -23.38 -11.63 -1.13
CA THR A 313 -23.24 -12.40 0.11
C THR A 313 -21.77 -12.71 0.32
N LEU A 314 -21.27 -12.47 1.53
CA LEU A 314 -19.93 -12.92 1.94
C LEU A 314 -19.91 -14.45 2.01
N ASP A 315 -19.04 -15.07 1.21
CA ASP A 315 -18.88 -16.52 1.14
C ASP A 315 -17.82 -17.01 2.12
N SER A 316 -16.61 -16.46 2.02
CA SER A 316 -15.47 -16.87 2.85
C SER A 316 -14.49 -15.73 3.13
N ILE A 317 -13.62 -15.93 4.13
CA ILE A 317 -12.49 -15.04 4.42
C ILE A 317 -11.26 -15.91 4.69
N THR A 318 -10.21 -15.71 3.90
CA THR A 318 -8.90 -16.34 4.11
C THR A 318 -7.93 -15.30 4.64
N GLN A 319 -7.48 -15.45 5.88
CA GLN A 319 -6.54 -14.52 6.51
C GLN A 319 -5.11 -14.78 6.04
N GLY A 320 -4.43 -13.73 5.58
CA GLY A 320 -3.01 -13.71 5.32
C GLY A 320 -2.23 -12.92 6.38
N PRO A 321 -0.89 -12.88 6.28
CA PRO A 321 -0.04 -12.21 7.26
C PRO A 321 -0.19 -10.68 7.28
N ARG A 322 -0.68 -10.08 6.19
CA ARG A 322 -0.73 -8.61 6.01
C ARG A 322 -2.08 -8.10 5.50
N SER A 323 -2.84 -8.95 4.83
CA SER A 323 -4.20 -8.72 4.33
C SER A 323 -4.95 -10.04 4.32
N SER A 324 -6.27 -9.96 4.23
CA SER A 324 -7.17 -11.09 4.03
C SER A 324 -7.74 -11.05 2.62
N VAL A 325 -8.15 -12.21 2.11
CA VAL A 325 -9.02 -12.31 0.94
C VAL A 325 -10.43 -12.53 1.43
N ILE A 326 -11.34 -11.65 1.04
CA ILE A 326 -12.78 -11.77 1.30
C ILE A 326 -13.44 -12.16 -0.01
N GLU A 327 -14.04 -13.34 -0.06
CA GLU A 327 -14.80 -13.80 -1.21
C GLU A 327 -16.27 -13.47 -1.03
N ALA A 328 -16.87 -12.91 -2.07
CA ALA A 328 -18.27 -12.55 -2.10
C ALA A 328 -18.92 -12.95 -3.41
N VAL A 329 -20.15 -13.45 -3.32
CA VAL A 329 -20.94 -13.93 -4.47
C VAL A 329 -22.12 -12.99 -4.74
N PRO A 330 -22.43 -12.67 -6.01
CA PRO A 330 -23.60 -11.88 -6.36
C PRO A 330 -24.92 -12.52 -5.92
N VAL A 331 -25.88 -11.70 -5.45
CA VAL A 331 -27.26 -12.07 -5.11
C VAL A 331 -28.26 -11.38 -6.02
#